data_AF-C7RER0-F1
#
_entry.id   AF-C7RER0-F1
#
_cell.length_a   1.000
_cell.length_b   1.000
_cell.length_c   1.000
_cell.angle_alpha   90.00
_cell.angle_beta   90.00
_cell.angle_gamma   90.00
#
_symmetry.space_group_name_H-M   'P 1'
#
loop_
_entity.id
_entity.type
_entity.pdbx_description
1 polymer ?
#
loop_
_entity_poly.entity_id
_entity_poly.type
_entity_poly.pdbx_seq_one_letter_code
_entity_poly.pdbx_strand_id
1 'polypeptide(L)'
;MKNNKLKILILIILGFLAVFSISKKNTQKNKSYKIKEIYKSQRAFGDDYFDIYEIIITDKNIIKGKSIDDDYYKKSKGLKQIMKTSKEEIDDYDDILHSIELLEKNPSTIYKYQEDFDKKGHKSLFIINYDLNKGYILDLQI
;
A
#
# COMPACT_ATOMS: atom_id res chain seq x y z
N MET A 1 23.61 -5.41 -46.54
CA MET A 1 22.21 -5.35 -46.01
C MET A 1 21.98 -6.05 -44.65
N LYS A 2 23.02 -6.39 -43.86
CA LYS A 2 22.86 -7.08 -42.55
C LYS A 2 22.75 -6.15 -41.33
N ASN A 3 23.28 -4.92 -41.39
CA ASN A 3 23.41 -4.05 -40.20
C ASN A 3 22.17 -3.20 -39.88
N ASN A 4 21.26 -2.99 -40.84
CA ASN A 4 20.07 -2.15 -40.61
C ASN A 4 19.01 -2.88 -39.76
N LYS A 5 18.90 -4.22 -39.89
CA LYS A 5 17.97 -5.03 -39.08
C LYS A 5 18.36 -5.04 -37.60
N LEU A 6 19.66 -5.08 -37.28
CA LEU A 6 20.17 -5.04 -35.90
C LEU A 6 19.89 -3.68 -35.24
N LYS A 7 20.10 -2.57 -35.97
CA LYS A 7 19.80 -1.21 -35.48
C LYS A 7 18.32 -0.99 -35.20
N ILE A 8 17.44 -1.51 -36.06
CA ILE A 8 15.98 -1.44 -35.87
C ILE A 8 15.56 -2.25 -34.63
N LEU A 9 16.13 -3.44 -34.43
CA LEU A 9 15.82 -4.28 -33.28
C LEU A 9 16.22 -3.62 -31.95
N ILE A 10 17.39 -2.98 -31.89
CA ILE A 10 17.88 -2.25 -30.72
C ILE A 10 16.96 -1.06 -30.40
N LEU A 11 16.48 -0.34 -31.43
CA LEU A 11 15.55 0.78 -31.27
C LEU A 11 14.19 0.36 -30.71
N ILE A 12 13.68 -0.80 -31.13
CA ILE A 12 12.42 -1.37 -30.62
C ILE A 12 12.55 -1.79 -29.16
N ILE A 13 13.67 -2.41 -28.78
CA ILE A 13 13.93 -2.84 -27.39
C ILE A 13 14.09 -1.62 -26.46
N LEU A 14 14.83 -0.59 -26.88
CA LEU A 14 14.97 0.66 -26.15
C LEU A 14 13.64 1.41 -26.02
N GLY A 15 12.82 1.40 -27.07
CA GLY A 15 11.47 1.97 -27.04
C GLY A 15 10.56 1.27 -26.03
N PHE A 16 10.59 -0.06 -26.00
CA PHE A 16 9.83 -0.84 -25.01
C PHE A 16 10.31 -0.61 -23.57
N LEU A 17 11.62 -0.57 -23.33
CA LEU A 17 12.20 -0.27 -22.01
C LEU A 17 11.84 1.15 -21.53
N ALA A 18 11.83 2.13 -22.43
CA ALA A 18 11.44 3.50 -22.11
C ALA A 18 9.95 3.59 -21.76
N VAL A 19 9.06 2.91 -22.50
CA VAL A 19 7.61 2.90 -22.22
C VAL A 19 7.31 2.17 -20.90
N PHE A 20 7.98 1.05 -20.62
CA PHE A 20 7.85 0.34 -19.34
C PHE A 20 8.33 1.19 -18.15
N SER A 21 9.41 1.95 -18.32
CA SER A 21 9.94 2.84 -17.27
C SER A 21 9.04 4.04 -17.00
N ILE A 22 8.37 4.57 -18.03
CA ILE A 22 7.41 5.69 -17.90
C ILE A 22 6.10 5.20 -17.25
N SER A 23 5.64 3.98 -17.58
CA SER A 23 4.41 3.41 -17.00
C SER A 23 4.51 3.21 -15.49
N LYS A 24 5.69 2.88 -14.95
CA LYS A 24 5.91 2.74 -13.50
C LYS A 24 5.88 4.07 -12.73
N LYS A 25 5.95 5.22 -13.42
CA LYS A 25 6.04 6.55 -12.80
C LYS A 25 4.70 7.25 -12.59
N ASN A 26 3.58 6.71 -13.08
CA ASN A 26 2.37 7.52 -13.27
C ASN A 26 1.20 7.29 -12.28
N THR A 27 1.48 6.92 -11.03
CA THR A 27 0.42 6.88 -10.00
C THR A 27 0.84 7.23 -8.58
N GLN A 28 1.92 7.99 -8.39
CA GLN A 28 2.09 8.75 -7.15
C GLN A 28 1.67 10.21 -7.39
N LYS A 29 0.36 10.46 -7.40
CA LYS A 29 -0.17 11.77 -6.99
C LYS A 29 0.56 12.12 -5.69
N ASN A 30 1.37 13.19 -5.68
CA ASN A 30 2.19 13.67 -4.57
C ASN A 30 1.63 13.26 -3.19
N LYS A 31 1.95 12.05 -2.73
CA LYS A 31 1.64 11.64 -1.37
C LYS A 31 2.67 12.38 -0.53
N SER A 32 2.21 13.19 0.40
CA SER A 32 3.06 13.96 1.31
C SER A 32 3.90 13.06 2.23
N TYR A 33 3.71 11.75 2.18
CA TYR A 33 4.39 10.74 2.97
C TYR A 33 4.99 9.65 2.06
N LYS A 34 6.12 9.09 2.48
CA LYS A 34 6.77 7.97 1.80
C LYS A 34 6.19 6.64 2.31
N ILE A 35 6.13 5.64 1.43
CA ILE A 35 5.66 4.30 1.76
C ILE A 35 6.68 3.26 1.32
N LYS A 36 6.84 2.20 2.11
CA LYS A 36 7.54 0.97 1.76
C LYS A 36 6.50 -0.11 1.52
N GLU A 37 6.57 -0.78 0.38
CA GLU A 37 5.73 -1.93 0.08
C GLU A 37 6.16 -3.11 0.95
N ILE A 38 5.20 -3.71 1.66
CA ILE A 38 5.42 -4.88 2.51
C ILE A 38 4.84 -6.12 1.84
N TYR A 39 3.64 -5.99 1.30
CA TYR A 39 2.97 -7.07 0.59
C TYR A 39 2.13 -6.51 -0.55
N LYS A 40 2.16 -7.22 -1.68
CA LYS A 40 1.23 -7.04 -2.78
C LYS A 40 0.62 -8.37 -3.17
N SER A 41 -0.70 -8.44 -3.06
CA SER A 41 -1.44 -9.56 -3.59
C SER A 41 -1.20 -9.74 -5.09
N GLN A 42 -1.14 -10.99 -5.53
CA GLN A 42 -1.17 -11.29 -6.95
C GLN A 42 -2.56 -10.94 -7.50
N ARG A 43 -2.58 -10.15 -8.58
CA ARG A 43 -3.83 -9.81 -9.26
C ARG A 43 -4.31 -11.03 -10.04
N ALA A 44 -5.40 -11.65 -9.60
CA ALA A 44 -6.19 -12.54 -10.47
C ALA A 44 -7.01 -11.70 -11.46
N PHE A 45 -7.69 -12.34 -12.44
CA PHE A 45 -8.52 -11.64 -13.43
C PHE A 45 -9.44 -10.59 -12.77
N GLY A 46 -9.15 -9.30 -12.94
CA GLY A 46 -9.84 -8.19 -12.28
C GLY A 46 -8.89 -7.06 -11.83
N ASP A 47 -9.44 -6.09 -11.11
CA ASP A 47 -8.68 -5.02 -10.44
C ASP A 47 -8.55 -5.24 -8.93
N ASP A 48 -9.01 -6.40 -8.43
CA ASP A 48 -9.10 -6.70 -7.01
C ASP A 48 -7.70 -6.95 -6.43
N TYR A 49 -7.44 -6.35 -5.27
CA TYR A 49 -6.18 -6.56 -4.56
C TYR A 49 -6.33 -6.27 -3.07
N PHE A 50 -5.44 -6.88 -2.29
CA PHE A 50 -5.13 -6.49 -0.93
C PHE A 50 -3.62 -6.26 -0.79
N ASP A 51 -3.23 -5.04 -0.49
CA ASP A 51 -1.84 -4.62 -0.36
C ASP A 51 -1.58 -4.08 1.05
N ILE A 52 -0.35 -4.26 1.52
CA ILE A 52 0.13 -3.75 2.81
C ILE A 52 1.34 -2.87 2.58
N TYR A 53 1.30 -1.67 3.16
CA TYR A 53 2.41 -0.72 3.11
C TYR A 53 2.81 -0.29 4.52
N GLU A 54 4.10 -0.10 4.73
CA GLU A 54 4.66 0.60 5.89
C GLU A 54 4.81 2.09 5.53
N ILE A 55 4.42 2.97 6.45
CA ILE A 55 4.52 4.42 6.29
C ILE A 55 5.87 4.87 6.86
N ILE A 56 6.69 5.50 6.01
CA ILE A 56 7.95 6.12 6.44
C ILE A 56 7.64 7.55 6.87
N ILE A 57 7.57 7.76 8.19
CA ILE A 57 7.28 9.06 8.80
C ILE A 57 8.55 9.92 8.76
N THR A 58 8.50 11.00 7.98
CA THR A 58 9.61 11.97 7.83
C THR A 58 9.28 13.30 8.49
N ASP A 59 8.03 13.74 8.44
CA ASP A 59 7.51 14.86 9.24
C ASP A 59 6.29 14.43 10.05
N LYS A 60 6.14 14.98 11.26
CA LYS A 60 4.94 14.76 12.08
C LYS A 60 3.73 15.47 11.48
N ASN A 61 2.54 14.91 11.72
CA ASN A 61 1.24 15.49 11.35
C ASN A 61 0.94 15.61 9.84
N ILE A 62 1.68 14.90 8.97
CA ILE A 62 1.41 14.85 7.53
C ILE A 62 0.02 14.26 7.22
N ILE A 63 -0.37 13.23 7.96
CA ILE A 63 -1.67 12.57 7.87
C ILE A 63 -2.47 12.90 9.13
N LYS A 64 -3.62 13.54 8.95
CA LYS A 64 -4.60 13.78 10.02
C LYS A 64 -5.55 12.60 10.14
N GLY A 65 -5.87 12.22 11.36
CA GLY A 65 -6.72 11.08 11.70
C GLY A 65 -7.42 11.28 13.04
N LYS A 66 -8.16 10.26 13.47
CA LYS A 66 -8.83 10.19 14.77
C LYS A 66 -8.08 9.23 15.68
N SER A 67 -8.14 9.42 16.99
CA SER A 67 -7.70 8.38 17.94
C SER A 67 -8.47 7.08 17.73
N ILE A 68 -7.85 5.95 18.06
CA ILE A 68 -8.49 4.64 17.96
C ILE A 68 -9.74 4.57 18.83
N ASP A 69 -10.84 4.11 18.23
CA ASP A 69 -12.18 4.00 18.83
C ASP A 69 -12.92 2.76 18.33
N ASP A 70 -14.20 2.59 18.70
CA ASP A 70 -15.00 1.45 18.28
C ASP A 70 -15.22 1.39 16.75
N ASP A 71 -15.24 2.54 16.06
CA ASP A 71 -15.39 2.60 14.61
C ASP A 71 -14.14 2.07 13.90
N TYR A 72 -12.95 2.38 14.43
CA TYR A 72 -11.70 1.76 14.00
C TYR A 72 -11.78 0.23 14.03
N TYR A 73 -12.19 -0.36 15.15
CA TYR A 73 -12.23 -1.83 15.28
C TYR A 73 -13.24 -2.47 14.34
N LYS A 74 -14.39 -1.81 14.07
CA LYS A 74 -15.35 -2.27 13.06
C LYS A 74 -14.74 -2.29 11.66
N LYS A 75 -13.99 -1.24 11.30
CA LYS A 75 -13.36 -1.09 9.97
C LYS A 75 -12.15 -2.00 9.79
N SER A 76 -11.29 -2.12 10.81
CA SER A 76 -10.06 -2.90 10.74
C SER A 76 -10.30 -4.39 10.74
N LYS A 77 -11.39 -4.88 11.36
CA LYS A 77 -11.72 -6.31 11.44
C LYS A 77 -11.75 -6.99 10.07
N GLY A 78 -12.44 -6.41 9.09
CA GLY A 78 -12.54 -6.98 7.74
C GLY A 78 -11.19 -7.02 7.03
N LEU A 79 -10.43 -5.93 7.10
CA LEU A 79 -9.10 -5.83 6.49
C LEU A 79 -8.10 -6.80 7.13
N LYS A 80 -8.10 -6.93 8.46
CA LYS A 80 -7.27 -7.91 9.18
C LYS A 80 -7.66 -9.36 8.88
N GLN A 81 -8.94 -9.62 8.63
CA GLN A 81 -9.38 -10.96 8.20
C GLN A 81 -8.84 -11.30 6.81
N ILE A 82 -8.85 -10.35 5.87
CA ILE A 82 -8.24 -10.53 4.54
C ILE A 82 -6.73 -10.72 4.67
N MET A 83 -6.06 -9.88 5.47
CA MET A 83 -4.63 -10.03 5.79
C MET A 83 -4.31 -11.44 6.32
N LYS A 84 -5.15 -11.97 7.22
CA LYS A 84 -4.99 -13.34 7.77
C LYS A 84 -5.20 -14.42 6.71
N THR A 85 -6.13 -14.24 5.78
CA THR A 85 -6.33 -15.17 4.66
C THR A 85 -5.08 -15.25 3.78
N SER A 86 -4.39 -14.12 3.58
CA SER A 86 -3.14 -14.06 2.80
C SER A 86 -1.88 -14.35 3.61
N LYS A 87 -1.97 -14.88 4.84
CA LYS A 87 -0.81 -15.03 5.75
C LYS A 87 0.37 -15.81 5.14
N GLU A 88 0.10 -16.79 4.28
CA GLU A 88 1.14 -17.68 3.72
C GLU A 88 1.90 -17.00 2.58
N GLU A 89 1.34 -15.91 2.03
CA GLU A 89 1.93 -15.09 0.98
C GLU A 89 2.60 -13.82 1.53
N ILE A 90 2.37 -13.50 2.81
CA ILE A 90 2.91 -12.33 3.48
C ILE A 90 4.15 -12.75 4.28
N ASP A 91 5.32 -12.34 3.81
CA ASP A 91 6.56 -12.46 4.58
C ASP A 91 6.41 -11.71 5.92
N ASP A 92 6.90 -12.34 7.00
CA ASP A 92 6.88 -11.79 8.37
C ASP A 92 5.47 -11.39 8.85
N TYR A 93 4.41 -12.10 8.42
CA TYR A 93 3.02 -11.83 8.78
C TYR A 93 2.80 -11.61 10.29
N ASP A 94 3.35 -12.50 11.13
CA ASP A 94 3.16 -12.43 12.58
C ASP A 94 3.81 -11.17 13.17
N ASP A 95 4.96 -10.76 12.66
CA ASP A 95 5.65 -9.53 13.10
C ASP A 95 4.89 -8.27 12.67
N ILE A 96 4.33 -8.27 11.46
CA ILE A 96 3.50 -7.17 10.95
C ILE A 96 2.23 -7.05 11.81
N LEU A 97 1.53 -8.17 12.04
CA LEU A 97 0.33 -8.19 12.85
C LEU A 97 0.62 -7.72 14.28
N HIS A 98 1.67 -8.27 14.90
CA HIS A 98 2.08 -7.89 16.24
C HIS A 98 2.42 -6.40 16.31
N SER A 99 3.12 -5.87 15.30
CA SER A 99 3.43 -4.45 15.24
C SER A 99 2.17 -3.59 15.12
N ILE A 100 1.17 -4.00 14.35
CA ILE A 100 -0.11 -3.27 14.27
C ILE A 100 -0.81 -3.28 15.62
N GLU A 101 -0.85 -4.42 16.33
CA GLU A 101 -1.45 -4.54 17.65
C GLU A 101 -0.73 -3.68 18.71
N LEU A 102 0.59 -3.53 18.62
CA LEU A 102 1.35 -2.62 19.47
C LEU A 102 0.98 -1.16 19.22
N LEU A 103 0.76 -0.77 17.95
CA LEU A 103 0.25 0.57 17.63
C LEU A 103 -1.16 0.75 18.21
N GLU A 104 -2.03 -0.24 18.10
CA GLU A 104 -3.42 -0.15 18.59
C GLU A 104 -3.53 0.07 20.09
N LYS A 105 -2.58 -0.45 20.86
CA LYS A 105 -2.52 -0.28 22.32
C LYS A 105 -1.96 1.09 22.74
N ASN A 106 -1.34 1.83 21.83
CA ASN A 106 -0.73 3.12 22.15
C ASN A 106 -1.76 4.26 22.01
N PRO A 107 -1.98 5.07 23.06
CA PRO A 107 -3.00 6.12 23.06
C PRO A 107 -2.71 7.28 22.08
N SER A 108 -1.46 7.47 21.64
CA SER A 108 -1.11 8.48 20.64
C SER A 108 -1.27 7.98 19.20
N THR A 109 -1.67 6.73 19.01
CA THR A 109 -1.97 6.18 17.69
C THR A 109 -3.28 6.76 17.16
N ILE A 110 -3.20 7.23 15.93
CA ILE A 110 -4.35 7.69 15.16
C ILE A 110 -4.62 6.74 14.00
N TYR A 111 -5.86 6.74 13.53
CA TYR A 111 -6.25 6.09 12.29
C TYR A 111 -6.93 7.07 11.34
N LYS A 112 -6.86 6.73 10.05
CA LYS A 112 -7.66 7.37 9.01
C LYS A 112 -8.23 6.28 8.12
N TYR A 113 -9.53 6.30 7.90
CA TYR A 113 -10.18 5.40 6.96
C TYR A 113 -10.65 6.20 5.74
N GLN A 114 -10.42 5.66 4.56
CA GLN A 114 -10.87 6.22 3.30
C GLN A 114 -11.61 5.14 2.52
N GLU A 115 -12.76 5.51 1.93
CA GLU A 115 -13.52 4.64 1.05
C GLU A 115 -13.92 5.46 -0.17
N ASP A 116 -13.53 4.98 -1.34
CA ASP A 116 -13.78 5.61 -2.63
C ASP A 116 -14.80 4.76 -3.40
N PHE A 117 -16.07 5.18 -3.33
CA PHE A 117 -17.18 4.50 -3.99
C PHE A 117 -17.08 4.59 -5.52
N ASP A 118 -16.44 5.63 -6.05
CA ASP A 118 -16.25 5.81 -7.50
C ASP A 118 -15.18 4.85 -8.05
N LYS A 119 -14.30 4.33 -7.18
CA LYS A 119 -13.30 3.30 -7.51
C LYS A 119 -13.69 1.91 -7.01
N LYS A 120 -14.93 1.50 -7.31
CA LYS A 120 -15.46 0.16 -6.97
C LYS A 120 -15.42 -0.16 -5.46
N GLY A 121 -15.41 0.85 -4.59
CA GLY A 121 -15.33 0.64 -3.14
C GLY A 121 -13.91 0.35 -2.66
N HIS A 122 -12.90 0.98 -3.29
CA HIS A 122 -11.52 1.00 -2.81
C HIS A 122 -11.47 1.54 -1.38
N LYS A 123 -10.90 0.76 -0.46
CA LYS A 123 -10.83 1.04 0.98
C LYS A 123 -9.38 1.06 1.43
N SER A 124 -9.00 2.13 2.12
CA SER A 124 -7.68 2.26 2.73
C SER A 124 -7.82 2.57 4.21
N LEU A 125 -7.16 1.78 5.06
CA LEU A 125 -7.03 2.05 6.48
C LEU A 125 -5.59 2.40 6.82
N PHE A 126 -5.39 3.60 7.34
CA PHE A 126 -4.12 4.10 7.85
C PHE A 126 -4.10 3.92 9.37
N ILE A 127 -2.98 3.43 9.90
CA ILE A 127 -2.72 3.25 11.33
C ILE A 127 -1.38 3.90 11.61
N ILE A 128 -1.33 4.96 12.41
CA ILE A 128 -0.15 5.84 12.47
C ILE A 128 0.14 6.23 13.91
N ASN A 129 1.39 6.07 14.34
CA ASN A 129 1.89 6.65 15.56
C ASN A 129 3.14 7.50 15.26
N TYR A 130 3.01 8.81 15.43
CA TYR A 130 4.09 9.76 15.18
C TYR A 130 5.19 9.76 16.25
N ASP A 131 4.89 9.26 17.45
CA ASP A 131 5.88 9.20 18.53
C ASP A 131 6.79 7.98 18.37
N LEU A 132 6.25 6.90 17.79
CA LEU A 132 7.00 5.68 17.45
C LEU A 132 7.59 5.72 16.04
N ASN A 133 7.36 6.79 15.27
CA ASN A 133 7.74 6.90 13.86
C ASN A 133 7.32 5.68 13.01
N LYS A 134 6.13 5.13 13.29
CA LYS A 134 5.68 3.88 12.68
C LYS A 134 4.23 3.98 12.23
N GLY A 135 3.92 3.38 11.09
CA GLY A 135 2.55 3.29 10.61
C GLY A 135 2.39 2.30 9.48
N TYR A 136 1.14 1.92 9.24
CA TYR A 136 0.75 0.95 8.23
C TYR A 136 -0.44 1.46 7.41
N ILE A 137 -0.53 0.97 6.18
CA ILE A 137 -1.71 1.10 5.31
C ILE A 137 -2.15 -0.31 4.94
N LEU A 138 -3.41 -0.63 5.23
CA LEU A 138 -4.10 -1.78 4.67
C LEU A 138 -4.98 -1.28 3.53
N ASP A 139 -4.69 -1.71 2.31
CA ASP A 139 -5.29 -1.17 1.09
C ASP A 139 -6.01 -2.27 0.31
N LEU A 140 -7.30 -2.08 0.07
CA LEU A 140 -8.20 -3.09 -0.50
C LEU A 140 -9.01 -2.51 -1.65
N GLN A 141 -8.95 -3.14 -2.81
CA GLN A 141 -9.88 -2.89 -3.91
C GLN A 141 -10.61 -4.19 -4.27
N ILE A 142 -11.92 -4.08 -4.49
CA ILE A 142 -12.85 -5.13 -4.93
C ILE A 142 -13.66 -4.55 -6.11
#